data_AF-A0A5Y3Q8J2-F1
#
_entry.id   AF-A0A5Y3Q8J2-F1
#
_cell.length_a   1.000
_cell.length_b   1.000
_cell.length_c   1.000
_cell.angle_alpha   90.00
_cell.angle_beta   90.00
_cell.angle_gamma   90.00
#
_symmetry.space_group_name_H-M   'P 1'
#
loop_
_entity.id
_entity.type
_entity.pdbx_description
1 polymer ?
#
loop_
_entity_poly.entity_id
_entity_poly.type
_entity_poly.pdbx_seq_one_letter_code
_entity_poly.pdbx_strand_id
1 'polypeptide(L)'
;MTGKVIPFNPLDKQNLGASVAEALLSKEAHLLDELTPFAGAGIYAIYYTGNHPAYEQLSALNRDGKFKLPIYVGKAVPAGARMGLTNPEKVGNVLFKRLKEHAESVKAAQNLSVEDFYCRFLVVDDIWIPLGESLVISRFKPIWNSSIDGFGNHDPGKHRYTGLRPRWDFMHPGRGWAQNLRERNETVDELIRDAKQYLQNLPPCLAQSFIEAEGD
;
A
#
# COMPACT_ATOMS: atom_id res chain seq x y z
N MET A 1 8.04 15.37 40.68
CA MET A 1 8.89 14.48 39.87
C MET A 1 8.90 15.02 38.47
N THR A 2 9.99 15.66 38.04
CA THR A 2 10.16 16.06 36.65
C THR A 2 10.39 14.79 35.82
N GLY A 3 9.45 14.51 34.91
CA GLY A 3 9.56 13.37 34.01
C GLY A 3 10.89 13.41 33.24
N LYS A 4 11.40 12.23 32.90
CA LYS A 4 12.65 12.05 32.15
C LYS A 4 12.62 12.92 30.89
N VAL A 5 13.46 13.96 30.83
CA VAL A 5 13.61 14.82 29.64
C VAL A 5 14.40 14.04 28.60
N ILE A 6 13.76 13.68 27.49
CA ILE A 6 14.42 13.00 26.37
C ILE A 6 14.88 14.09 25.38
N PRO A 7 16.19 14.23 25.12
CA PRO A 7 16.69 15.18 24.12
C PRO A 7 16.09 14.91 22.75
N PHE A 8 15.63 15.96 22.06
CA PHE A 8 15.15 15.85 20.69
C PHE A 8 16.30 15.42 19.77
N ASN A 9 16.16 14.24 19.17
CA ASN A 9 17.08 13.79 18.13
C ASN A 9 16.47 14.16 16.76
N PRO A 10 17.02 15.16 16.05
CA PRO A 10 16.54 15.55 14.72
C PRO A 10 16.73 14.44 13.66
N LEU A 11 17.55 13.43 13.96
CA LEU A 11 17.77 12.24 13.13
C LEU A 11 17.06 11.00 13.69
N ASP A 12 16.12 11.16 14.63
CA ASP A 12 15.31 10.04 15.08
C ASP A 12 14.54 9.47 13.88
N LYS A 13 14.65 8.14 13.69
CA LYS A 13 14.04 7.45 12.54
C LYS A 13 12.52 7.64 12.51
N GLN A 14 11.88 7.78 13.66
CA GLN A 14 10.44 8.05 13.75
C GLN A 14 10.13 9.46 13.25
N ASN A 15 10.90 10.47 13.67
CA ASN A 15 10.72 11.86 13.21
C ASN A 15 10.98 12.00 11.71
N LEU A 16 12.05 11.40 11.22
CA LEU A 16 12.45 11.49 9.82
C LEU A 16 11.40 10.90 8.88
N GLY A 17 10.93 9.67 9.12
CA GLY A 17 9.94 9.12 8.23
C GLY A 17 8.49 9.44 8.60
N ALA A 18 8.21 10.05 9.76
CA ALA A 18 6.96 10.78 9.95
C ALA A 18 6.85 11.94 8.93
N SER A 19 7.93 12.69 8.71
CA SER A 19 7.95 13.75 7.68
C SER A 19 7.72 13.19 6.27
N VAL A 20 8.34 12.05 5.92
CA VAL A 20 8.12 11.39 4.62
C VAL A 20 6.69 10.86 4.48
N ALA A 21 6.12 10.29 5.54
CA ALA A 21 4.74 9.81 5.55
C ALA A 21 3.74 10.98 5.39
N GLU A 22 3.91 12.08 6.12
CA GLU A 22 3.08 13.29 5.98
C GLU A 22 3.23 13.91 4.58
N ALA A 23 4.45 13.93 4.03
CA ALA A 23 4.68 14.40 2.66
C ALA A 23 3.97 13.54 1.61
N LEU A 24 3.84 12.23 1.81
CA LEU A 24 3.05 11.36 0.94
C LEU A 24 1.55 11.60 1.10
N LEU A 25 1.06 11.71 2.34
CA LEU A 25 -0.36 11.88 2.64
C LEU A 25 -0.91 13.25 2.23
N SER A 26 -0.06 14.28 2.17
CA SER A 26 -0.43 15.62 1.68
C SER A 26 -0.54 15.71 0.16
N LYS A 27 -0.14 14.67 -0.59
CA LYS A 27 -0.29 14.66 -2.05
C LYS A 27 -1.74 14.51 -2.46
N GLU A 28 -2.04 15.06 -3.62
CA GLU A 28 -3.30 14.83 -4.29
C GLU A 28 -3.46 13.33 -4.60
N ALA A 29 -4.68 12.83 -4.45
CA ALA A 29 -5.01 11.47 -4.84
C ALA A 29 -5.40 11.45 -6.32
N HIS A 30 -4.81 10.54 -7.07
CA HIS A 30 -5.07 10.36 -8.50
C HIS A 30 -5.72 9.00 -8.72
N LEU A 31 -6.56 8.86 -9.76
CA LEU A 31 -7.01 7.54 -10.20
C LEU A 31 -5.80 6.68 -10.57
N LEU A 32 -5.78 5.43 -10.10
CA LEU A 32 -4.64 4.52 -10.30
C LEU A 32 -4.41 4.21 -11.80
N ASP A 33 -5.51 4.19 -12.56
CA ASP A 33 -5.58 3.93 -13.99
C ASP A 33 -5.12 5.10 -14.88
N GLU A 34 -5.36 6.35 -14.44
CA GLU A 34 -5.25 7.55 -15.29
C GLU A 34 -3.90 8.28 -15.16
N LEU A 35 -2.89 7.62 -14.58
CA LEU A 35 -1.59 8.25 -14.38
C LEU A 35 -0.89 8.54 -15.72
N THR A 36 -0.40 9.77 -15.86
CA THR A 36 0.53 10.13 -16.94
C THR A 36 1.96 9.75 -16.56
N PRO A 37 2.81 9.33 -17.52
CA PRO A 37 4.20 8.98 -17.24
C PRO A 37 4.98 10.10 -16.55
N PHE A 38 5.72 9.74 -15.49
CA PHE A 38 6.61 10.66 -14.77
C PHE A 38 7.92 9.95 -14.40
N ALA A 39 8.98 10.73 -14.26
CA ALA A 39 10.29 10.24 -13.85
C ALA A 39 10.42 10.21 -12.33
N GLY A 40 11.13 9.22 -11.79
CA GLY A 40 11.47 9.12 -10.38
C GLY A 40 11.27 7.75 -9.77
N ALA A 41 11.92 7.59 -8.62
CA ALA A 41 11.76 6.49 -7.69
C ALA A 41 11.10 7.03 -6.41
N GLY A 42 10.45 6.16 -5.64
CA GLY A 42 9.73 6.65 -4.49
C GLY A 42 8.82 5.64 -3.81
N ILE A 43 7.89 6.19 -3.05
CA ILE A 43 6.87 5.44 -2.30
C ILE A 43 5.48 5.83 -2.79
N TYR A 44 4.52 4.95 -2.55
CA TYR A 44 3.13 5.18 -2.91
C TYR A 44 2.17 4.48 -1.94
N ALA A 45 0.95 5.00 -1.88
CA ALA A 45 -0.18 4.44 -1.17
C ALA A 45 -1.35 4.31 -2.14
N ILE A 46 -2.02 3.15 -2.13
CA ILE A 46 -3.20 2.85 -2.93
C ILE A 46 -4.41 2.82 -1.99
N TYR A 47 -5.52 3.39 -2.44
CA TYR A 47 -6.77 3.51 -1.73
C TYR A 47 -7.88 2.85 -2.54
N TYR A 48 -8.92 2.39 -1.84
CA TYR A 48 -10.05 1.70 -2.43
C TYR A 48 -11.36 2.36 -2.00
N THR A 49 -12.29 2.53 -2.95
CA THR A 49 -13.60 3.17 -2.75
C THR A 49 -14.80 2.34 -3.22
N GLY A 50 -14.56 1.15 -3.77
CA GLY A 50 -15.57 0.29 -4.41
C GLY A 50 -16.53 -0.40 -3.44
N ASN A 51 -17.19 -1.46 -3.90
CA ASN A 51 -18.28 -2.15 -3.17
C ASN A 51 -17.98 -3.62 -2.78
N HIS A 52 -16.78 -4.14 -3.08
CA HIS A 52 -16.37 -5.48 -2.67
C HIS A 52 -16.59 -5.71 -1.15
N PRO A 53 -17.28 -6.79 -0.74
CA PRO A 53 -17.76 -6.97 0.63
C PRO A 53 -16.63 -7.02 1.66
N ALA A 54 -15.46 -7.54 1.30
CA ALA A 54 -14.31 -7.58 2.22
C ALA A 54 -13.81 -6.18 2.65
N TYR A 55 -14.14 -5.12 1.90
CA TYR A 55 -13.50 -3.81 2.00
C TYR A 55 -14.48 -2.65 2.26
N GLU A 56 -15.72 -2.94 2.69
CA GLU A 56 -16.75 -1.94 2.99
C GLU A 56 -16.25 -0.82 3.92
N GLN A 57 -15.49 -1.18 4.97
CA GLN A 57 -14.91 -0.23 5.92
C GLN A 57 -13.86 0.69 5.26
N LEU A 58 -13.05 0.18 4.32
CA LEU A 58 -12.09 1.00 3.57
C LEU A 58 -12.83 2.02 2.71
N SER A 59 -13.89 1.58 2.03
CA SER A 59 -14.70 2.46 1.19
C SER A 59 -15.33 3.60 2.01
N ALA A 60 -15.86 3.28 3.21
CA ALA A 60 -16.40 4.30 4.12
C ALA A 60 -15.35 5.33 4.56
N LEU A 61 -14.09 4.90 4.75
CA LEU A 61 -12.98 5.76 5.15
C LEU A 61 -12.38 6.58 4.01
N ASN A 62 -12.56 6.15 2.76
CA ASN A 62 -11.86 6.71 1.60
C ASN A 62 -12.74 7.52 0.63
N ARG A 63 -14.06 7.30 0.61
CA ARG A 63 -15.01 8.05 -0.24
C ARG A 63 -15.05 9.55 0.12
N ASP A 64 -15.70 10.33 -0.75
CA ASP A 64 -15.84 11.78 -0.62
C ASP A 64 -14.50 12.52 -0.57
N GLY A 65 -13.48 11.98 -1.26
CA GLY A 65 -12.13 12.55 -1.28
C GLY A 65 -11.34 12.41 0.03
N LYS A 66 -11.80 11.61 0.99
CA LYS A 66 -11.19 11.52 2.33
C LYS A 66 -9.86 10.76 2.35
N PHE A 67 -9.77 9.66 1.61
CA PHE A 67 -8.56 8.81 1.48
C PHE A 67 -7.79 8.58 2.80
N LYS A 68 -8.49 8.15 3.86
CA LYS A 68 -7.93 8.02 5.22
C LYS A 68 -7.11 6.76 5.45
N LEU A 69 -7.47 5.65 4.80
CA LEU A 69 -6.83 4.34 5.04
C LEU A 69 -6.43 3.68 3.72
N PRO A 70 -5.11 3.59 3.42
CA PRO A 70 -4.67 2.86 2.23
C PRO A 70 -4.98 1.37 2.35
N ILE A 71 -5.32 0.75 1.22
CA ILE A 71 -5.46 -0.71 1.10
C ILE A 71 -4.08 -1.37 0.91
N TYR A 72 -3.15 -0.66 0.28
CA TYR A 72 -1.77 -1.09 0.05
C TYR A 72 -0.79 0.08 0.06
N VAL A 73 0.43 -0.17 0.51
CA VAL A 73 1.56 0.76 0.47
C VAL A 73 2.75 0.02 -0.10
N GLY A 74 3.53 0.68 -0.95
CA GLY A 74 4.74 0.08 -1.48
C GLY A 74 5.75 1.11 -1.95
N LYS A 75 6.82 0.58 -2.56
CA LYS A 75 7.91 1.37 -3.12
C LYS A 75 8.32 0.94 -4.51
N ALA A 76 9.07 1.81 -5.18
CA ALA A 76 9.80 1.53 -6.40
C ALA A 76 11.20 2.14 -6.29
N VAL A 77 12.22 1.29 -6.39
CA VAL A 77 13.63 1.69 -6.34
C VAL A 77 14.27 1.49 -7.73
N PRO A 78 15.22 2.33 -8.15
CA PRO A 78 15.88 2.14 -9.43
C PRO A 78 16.77 0.90 -9.43
N ALA A 79 16.91 0.27 -10.61
CA ALA A 79 17.89 -0.78 -10.81
C ALA A 79 19.30 -0.22 -10.55
N GLY A 80 20.11 -0.93 -9.77
CA GLY A 80 21.46 -0.46 -9.41
C GLY A 80 21.52 0.50 -8.21
N ALA A 81 20.42 0.80 -7.53
CA ALA A 81 20.46 1.51 -6.23
C ALA A 81 21.38 0.80 -5.22
N ARG A 82 21.41 -0.55 -5.27
CA ARG A 82 22.31 -1.38 -4.45
C ARG A 82 23.80 -1.26 -4.84
N MET A 83 24.10 -0.64 -5.98
CA MET A 83 25.47 -0.45 -6.49
C MET A 83 25.98 1.00 -6.29
N GLY A 84 25.23 1.87 -5.61
CA GLY A 84 25.65 3.25 -5.32
C GLY A 84 25.69 4.20 -6.52
N LEU A 85 25.03 3.85 -7.63
CA LEU A 85 24.97 4.67 -8.83
C LEU A 85 23.86 5.74 -8.68
N THR A 86 24.17 6.80 -7.95
CA THR A 86 23.27 7.95 -7.69
C THR A 86 23.33 8.94 -8.85
N ASN A 87 22.86 8.56 -10.04
CA ASN A 87 22.62 9.54 -11.10
C ASN A 87 21.11 9.78 -11.24
N PRO A 88 20.56 10.86 -10.64
CA PRO A 88 19.12 11.15 -10.63
C PRO A 88 18.52 11.21 -12.04
N GLU A 89 19.32 11.66 -13.02
CA GLU A 89 18.93 11.77 -14.43
C GLU A 89 18.72 10.42 -15.12
N LYS A 90 19.19 9.30 -14.53
CA LYS A 90 19.07 7.94 -15.10
C LYS A 90 18.05 7.05 -14.39
N VAL A 91 17.32 7.57 -13.39
CA VAL A 91 16.34 6.79 -12.62
C VAL A 91 15.19 6.30 -13.51
N GLY A 92 14.80 7.09 -14.51
CA GLY A 92 13.68 6.79 -15.41
C GLY A 92 12.34 6.75 -14.68
N ASN A 93 11.34 6.11 -15.28
CA ASN A 93 9.94 6.14 -14.80
C ASN A 93 9.61 4.94 -13.88
N VAL A 94 10.49 4.57 -12.96
CA VAL A 94 10.36 3.32 -12.19
C VAL A 94 9.13 3.30 -11.27
N LEU A 95 8.82 4.41 -10.61
CA LEU A 95 7.63 4.52 -9.76
C LEU A 95 6.34 4.46 -10.58
N PHE A 96 6.28 5.20 -11.68
CA PHE A 96 5.16 5.15 -12.63
C PHE A 96 4.94 3.73 -13.17
N LYS A 97 5.99 3.05 -13.64
CA LYS A 97 5.89 1.66 -14.14
C LYS A 97 5.34 0.73 -13.07
N ARG A 98 5.77 0.89 -11.82
CA ARG A 98 5.29 0.06 -10.70
C ARG A 98 3.81 0.29 -10.40
N LEU A 99 3.34 1.54 -10.40
CA LEU A 99 1.91 1.83 -10.24
C LEU A 99 1.09 1.27 -11.40
N LYS A 100 1.60 1.36 -12.62
CA LYS A 100 0.97 0.75 -13.81
C LYS A 100 0.86 -0.77 -13.68
N GLU A 101 1.91 -1.47 -13.20
CA GLU A 101 1.84 -2.92 -12.93
C GLU A 101 0.73 -3.29 -11.92
N HIS A 102 0.52 -2.44 -10.91
CA HIS A 102 -0.56 -2.60 -9.94
C HIS A 102 -1.93 -2.38 -10.56
N ALA A 103 -2.09 -1.36 -11.41
CA ALA A 103 -3.31 -1.13 -12.16
C ALA A 103 -3.66 -2.36 -13.03
N GLU A 104 -2.68 -2.92 -13.75
CA GLU A 104 -2.89 -4.13 -14.55
C GLU A 104 -3.22 -5.36 -13.70
N SER A 105 -2.65 -5.48 -12.50
CA SER A 105 -3.00 -6.56 -11.56
C SER A 105 -4.46 -6.45 -11.10
N VAL A 106 -4.94 -5.23 -10.81
CA VAL A 106 -6.35 -4.98 -10.46
C VAL A 106 -7.26 -5.25 -11.66
N LYS A 107 -6.91 -4.76 -12.86
CA LYS A 107 -7.67 -5.00 -14.10
C LYS A 107 -7.80 -6.48 -14.45
N ALA A 108 -6.82 -7.30 -14.09
CA ALA A 108 -6.88 -8.74 -14.31
C ALA A 108 -7.86 -9.43 -13.35
N ALA A 109 -8.10 -8.87 -12.16
CA ALA A 109 -8.99 -9.47 -11.15
C ALA A 109 -10.46 -9.39 -11.59
N GLN A 110 -11.17 -10.50 -11.44
CA GLN A 110 -12.57 -10.63 -11.91
C GLN A 110 -13.59 -9.92 -11.01
N ASN A 111 -13.20 -9.58 -9.78
CA ASN A 111 -14.09 -9.06 -8.75
C ASN A 111 -13.66 -7.68 -8.22
N LEU A 112 -12.81 -6.97 -8.97
CA LEU A 112 -12.38 -5.61 -8.66
C LEU A 112 -12.53 -4.74 -9.90
N SER A 113 -12.92 -3.47 -9.71
CA SER A 113 -12.94 -2.45 -10.76
C SER A 113 -11.76 -1.51 -10.54
N VAL A 114 -10.95 -1.22 -11.57
CA VAL A 114 -9.77 -0.35 -11.40
C VAL A 114 -10.15 1.10 -11.12
N GLU A 115 -11.35 1.49 -11.55
CA GLU A 115 -11.97 2.81 -11.35
C GLU A 115 -12.26 3.10 -9.87
N ASP A 116 -12.33 2.05 -9.04
CA ASP A 116 -12.48 2.15 -7.59
C ASP A 116 -11.15 2.34 -6.85
N PHE A 117 -10.03 2.50 -7.57
CA PHE A 117 -8.70 2.63 -6.99
C PHE A 117 -8.06 3.99 -7.26
N TYR A 118 -7.55 4.56 -6.17
CA TYR A 118 -6.80 5.81 -6.18
C TYR A 118 -5.40 5.58 -5.65
N CYS A 119 -4.47 6.47 -5.96
CA CYS A 119 -3.14 6.45 -5.39
C CYS A 119 -2.64 7.84 -5.03
N ARG A 120 -1.78 7.88 -4.01
CA ARG A 120 -0.85 8.97 -3.75
C ARG A 120 0.56 8.44 -3.97
N PHE A 121 1.45 9.26 -4.50
CA PHE A 121 2.85 8.88 -4.69
C PHE A 121 3.78 10.05 -4.38
N LEU A 122 4.97 9.72 -3.91
CA LEU A 122 6.00 10.68 -3.55
C LEU A 122 7.34 10.22 -4.14
N VAL A 123 7.86 11.00 -5.10
CA VAL A 123 9.21 10.84 -5.61
C VAL A 123 10.20 11.36 -4.56
N VAL A 124 11.15 10.53 -4.16
CA VAL A 124 12.18 10.85 -3.14
C VAL A 124 13.51 10.20 -3.51
N ASP A 125 14.60 10.68 -2.93
CA ASP A 125 15.90 10.02 -3.05
C ASP A 125 15.86 8.58 -2.50
N ASP A 126 16.68 7.72 -3.09
CA ASP A 126 16.72 6.29 -2.84
C ASP A 126 16.91 5.91 -1.37
N ILE A 127 17.69 6.70 -0.62
CA ILE A 127 17.94 6.53 0.81
C ILE A 127 16.68 6.63 1.66
N TRP A 128 15.69 7.44 1.25
CA TRP A 128 14.46 7.66 1.99
C TRP A 128 13.40 6.60 1.71
N ILE A 129 13.48 5.93 0.56
CA ILE A 129 12.43 5.02 0.07
C ILE A 129 12.13 3.88 1.07
N PRO A 130 13.13 3.11 1.57
CA PRO A 130 12.84 2.01 2.50
C PRO A 130 12.28 2.48 3.84
N LEU A 131 12.77 3.61 4.34
CA LEU A 131 12.34 4.18 5.62
C LEU A 131 10.90 4.69 5.52
N GLY A 132 10.60 5.47 4.47
CA GLY A 132 9.27 6.01 4.21
C GLY A 132 8.20 4.93 4.07
N GLU A 133 8.45 3.91 3.23
CA GLU A 133 7.53 2.78 3.07
C GLU A 133 7.25 2.10 4.42
N SER A 134 8.30 1.77 5.16
CA SER A 134 8.18 1.02 6.43
C SER A 134 7.35 1.79 7.47
N LEU A 135 7.49 3.12 7.52
CA LEU A 135 6.76 3.96 8.46
C LEU A 135 5.30 4.15 8.07
N VAL A 136 5.00 4.29 6.78
CA VAL A 136 3.61 4.35 6.30
C VAL A 136 2.91 2.99 6.54
N ILE A 137 3.57 1.87 6.25
CA ILE A 137 3.04 0.52 6.57
C ILE A 137 2.82 0.36 8.08
N SER A 138 3.77 0.78 8.91
CA SER A 138 3.66 0.68 10.38
C SER A 138 2.48 1.51 10.92
N ARG A 139 2.27 2.72 10.37
CA ARG A 139 1.21 3.63 10.77
C ARG A 139 -0.18 3.13 10.40
N PHE A 140 -0.37 2.68 9.15
CA PHE A 140 -1.70 2.36 8.62
C PHE A 140 -2.02 0.88 8.59
N LYS A 141 -1.02 0.01 8.69
CA LYS A 141 -1.14 -1.46 8.58
C LYS A 141 -2.11 -1.87 7.44
N PRO A 142 -1.83 -1.48 6.19
CA PRO A 142 -2.76 -1.72 5.08
C PRO A 142 -3.03 -3.22 4.92
N ILE A 143 -4.28 -3.59 4.66
CA ILE A 143 -4.70 -5.00 4.64
C ILE A 143 -3.96 -5.84 3.60
N TRP A 144 -3.59 -5.27 2.44
CA TRP A 144 -2.83 -5.98 1.40
C TRP A 144 -1.32 -6.06 1.68
N ASN A 145 -0.82 -5.36 2.70
CA ASN A 145 0.53 -5.54 3.22
C ASN A 145 0.61 -6.56 4.36
N SER A 146 -0.53 -6.90 4.98
CA SER A 146 -0.60 -7.67 6.22
C SER A 146 -1.40 -8.97 6.07
N SER A 147 -2.74 -8.88 6.10
CA SER A 147 -3.63 -10.05 6.21
C SER A 147 -3.88 -10.74 4.86
N ILE A 148 -4.02 -9.96 3.79
CA ILE A 148 -4.29 -10.44 2.42
C ILE A 148 -3.04 -10.22 1.56
N ASP A 149 -2.06 -11.08 1.76
CA ASP A 149 -0.73 -10.94 1.18
C ASP A 149 -0.65 -11.29 -0.33
N GLY A 150 0.39 -10.78 -0.97
CA GLY A 150 0.78 -11.18 -2.34
C GLY A 150 0.36 -10.25 -3.47
N PHE A 151 -0.34 -9.14 -3.18
CA PHE A 151 -0.66 -8.14 -4.20
C PHE A 151 0.57 -7.69 -4.99
N GLY A 152 1.65 -7.33 -4.28
CA GLY A 152 2.89 -6.85 -4.91
C GLY A 152 3.79 -7.93 -5.55
N ASN A 153 3.37 -9.19 -5.58
CA ASN A 153 4.16 -10.28 -6.16
C ASN A 153 4.19 -10.22 -7.70
N HIS A 154 5.30 -10.65 -8.28
CA HIS A 154 5.44 -10.94 -9.71
C HIS A 154 5.34 -12.45 -9.96
N ASP A 155 5.19 -12.86 -11.23
CA ASP A 155 5.27 -14.27 -11.62
C ASP A 155 6.59 -14.88 -11.11
N PRO A 156 6.54 -15.93 -10.27
CA PRO A 156 7.74 -16.51 -9.68
C PRO A 156 8.61 -17.28 -10.69
N GLY A 157 8.09 -17.51 -11.90
CA GLY A 157 8.74 -18.22 -13.01
C GLY A 157 8.60 -19.75 -12.92
N LYS A 158 8.93 -20.43 -14.03
CA LYS A 158 8.68 -21.87 -14.27
C LYS A 158 9.06 -22.84 -13.14
N HIS A 159 10.06 -22.50 -12.33
CA HIS A 159 10.63 -23.40 -11.31
C HIS A 159 10.08 -23.17 -9.89
N ARG A 160 9.13 -22.25 -9.69
CA ARG A 160 8.63 -21.87 -8.36
C ARG A 160 7.12 -22.05 -8.18
N TYR A 161 6.47 -22.84 -9.03
CA TYR A 161 5.04 -23.13 -8.94
C TYR A 161 4.64 -24.10 -7.82
N THR A 162 5.59 -24.56 -7.01
CA THR A 162 5.34 -25.38 -5.81
C THR A 162 4.85 -24.55 -4.62
N GLY A 163 4.91 -23.21 -4.71
CA GLY A 163 4.41 -22.30 -3.69
C GLY A 163 2.89 -22.33 -3.54
N LEU A 164 2.42 -21.96 -2.35
CA LEU A 164 1.00 -21.74 -2.10
C LEU A 164 0.53 -20.47 -2.83
N ARG A 165 -0.64 -20.50 -3.46
CA ARG A 165 -1.25 -19.31 -4.06
C ARG A 165 -1.39 -18.21 -3.00
N PRO A 166 -0.92 -16.97 -3.23
CA PRO A 166 -1.06 -15.89 -2.25
C PRO A 166 -2.52 -15.59 -1.92
N ARG A 167 -2.80 -15.04 -0.72
CA ARG A 167 -4.19 -14.76 -0.32
C ARG A 167 -4.87 -13.76 -1.24
N TRP A 168 -4.12 -12.76 -1.72
CA TRP A 168 -4.64 -11.79 -2.68
C TRP A 168 -5.10 -12.48 -3.97
N ASP A 169 -4.29 -13.35 -4.57
CA ASP A 169 -4.66 -14.08 -5.81
C ASP A 169 -5.79 -15.08 -5.61
N PHE A 170 -5.91 -15.62 -4.40
CA PHE A 170 -6.99 -16.54 -4.06
C PHE A 170 -8.32 -15.81 -3.86
N MET A 171 -8.32 -14.63 -3.21
CA MET A 171 -9.50 -13.79 -3.05
C MET A 171 -9.87 -13.02 -4.33
N HIS A 172 -8.88 -12.67 -5.15
CA HIS A 172 -9.02 -11.86 -6.37
C HIS A 172 -8.48 -12.63 -7.58
N PRO A 173 -9.22 -13.65 -8.07
CA PRO A 173 -8.75 -14.46 -9.19
C PRO A 173 -8.64 -13.63 -10.47
N GLY A 174 -7.59 -13.86 -11.26
CA GLY A 174 -7.37 -13.11 -12.50
C GLY A 174 -5.96 -13.19 -13.07
N ARG A 175 -4.93 -13.13 -12.22
CA ARG A 175 -3.53 -13.23 -12.66
C ARG A 175 -3.22 -14.65 -13.11
N GLY A 176 -2.96 -14.84 -14.41
CA GLY A 176 -2.79 -16.17 -15.02
C GLY A 176 -1.71 -17.03 -14.35
N TRP A 177 -0.60 -16.44 -13.89
CA TRP A 177 0.48 -17.17 -13.24
C TRP A 177 0.08 -17.76 -11.87
N ALA A 178 -0.88 -17.15 -11.17
CA ALA A 178 -1.28 -17.58 -9.84
C ALA A 178 -2.18 -18.83 -9.86
N GLN A 179 -2.80 -19.13 -11.01
CA GLN A 179 -3.57 -20.36 -11.22
C GLN A 179 -2.67 -21.61 -11.21
N ASN A 180 -1.39 -21.46 -11.55
CA ASN A 180 -0.41 -22.55 -11.56
C ASN A 180 0.15 -22.88 -10.17
N LEU A 181 -0.20 -22.10 -9.13
CA LEU A 181 0.23 -22.33 -7.76
C LEU A 181 -0.71 -23.28 -7.02
N ARG A 182 -0.20 -23.88 -5.95
CA ARG A 182 -0.96 -24.80 -5.10
C ARG A 182 -2.16 -24.09 -4.47
N GLU A 183 -3.28 -24.79 -4.40
CA GLU A 183 -4.51 -24.30 -3.78
C GLU A 183 -4.36 -24.12 -2.27
N ARG A 184 -5.20 -23.25 -1.72
CA ARG A 184 -5.29 -22.98 -0.28
C ARG A 184 -6.37 -23.85 0.34
N ASN A 185 -6.17 -24.23 1.60
CA ASN A 185 -7.14 -25.02 2.36
C ASN A 185 -8.26 -24.15 2.95
N GLU A 186 -8.02 -22.85 3.10
CA GLU A 186 -9.04 -21.88 3.52
C GLU A 186 -9.96 -21.53 2.34
N THR A 187 -11.19 -21.13 2.66
CA THR A 187 -12.19 -20.69 1.68
C THR A 187 -12.13 -19.17 1.47
N VAL A 188 -12.69 -18.71 0.35
CA VAL A 188 -12.80 -17.27 0.07
C VAL A 188 -13.66 -16.56 1.13
N ASP A 189 -14.75 -17.19 1.58
CA ASP A 189 -15.62 -16.63 2.61
C ASP A 189 -14.93 -16.47 3.97
N GLU A 190 -14.06 -17.42 4.34
CA GLU A 190 -13.22 -17.30 5.53
C GLU A 190 -12.29 -16.09 5.42
N LEU A 191 -11.62 -15.90 4.28
CA LEU A 191 -10.78 -14.73 4.08
C LEU A 191 -11.56 -13.42 4.07
N ILE A 192 -12.77 -13.39 3.50
CA ILE A 192 -13.64 -12.20 3.52
C ILE A 192 -14.01 -11.87 4.97
N ARG A 193 -14.39 -12.86 5.77
CA ARG A 193 -14.71 -12.67 7.19
C ARG A 193 -13.49 -12.15 7.96
N ASP A 194 -12.32 -12.74 7.75
CA ASP A 194 -11.08 -12.32 8.40
C ASP A 194 -10.68 -10.90 7.98
N ALA A 195 -10.87 -10.53 6.71
CA ALA A 195 -10.66 -9.18 6.21
C ALA A 195 -11.60 -8.15 6.86
N LYS A 196 -12.89 -8.49 7.00
CA LYS A 196 -13.87 -7.65 7.70
C LYS A 196 -13.46 -7.44 9.17
N GLN A 197 -13.08 -8.51 9.87
CA GLN A 197 -12.62 -8.43 11.26
C GLN A 197 -11.33 -7.62 11.39
N TYR A 198 -10.41 -7.76 10.44
CA TYR A 198 -9.17 -6.97 10.41
C TYR A 198 -9.46 -5.48 10.31
N LEU A 199 -10.35 -5.08 9.38
CA LEU A 199 -10.66 -3.68 9.11
C LEU A 199 -11.54 -3.03 10.18
N GLN A 200 -12.28 -3.81 10.99
CA GLN A 200 -12.96 -3.29 12.17
C GLN A 200 -11.97 -2.80 13.25
N ASN A 201 -10.78 -3.40 13.31
CA ASN A 201 -9.73 -3.01 14.26
C ASN A 201 -8.83 -1.93 13.64
N LEU A 202 -9.34 -0.71 13.58
CA LEU A 202 -8.63 0.40 12.94
C LEU A 202 -7.27 0.70 13.59
N PRO A 203 -6.26 1.14 12.80
CA PRO A 203 -5.00 1.62 13.34
C PRO A 203 -5.23 2.78 14.32
N PRO A 204 -4.38 2.93 15.37
CA PRO A 204 -4.54 3.98 16.38
C PRO A 204 -4.66 5.40 15.81
N CYS A 205 -3.96 5.68 14.70
CA CYS A 205 -4.01 6.98 14.02
C CYS A 205 -5.39 7.34 13.44
N LEU A 206 -6.29 6.37 13.28
CA LEU A 206 -7.67 6.57 12.81
C LEU A 206 -8.72 6.33 13.91
N ALA A 207 -8.32 5.69 15.02
CA ALA A 207 -9.20 5.45 16.16
C ALA A 207 -9.42 6.71 17.01
N GLN A 208 -8.47 7.66 17.01
CA GLN A 208 -8.51 8.84 17.88
C GLN A 208 -9.41 9.99 17.41
N SER A 209 -9.98 9.94 16.19
CA SER A 209 -10.95 10.92 15.71
C SER A 209 -12.39 10.73 16.22
N PHE A 210 -12.60 9.96 17.29
CA PHE A 210 -13.92 9.73 17.92
C PHE A 210 -14.05 10.31 19.35
N ILE A 211 -13.04 11.02 19.89
CA ILE A 211 -13.11 11.58 21.25
C ILE A 211 -13.29 13.12 21.27
N GLU A 212 -13.19 13.81 20.14
CA GLU A 212 -13.48 15.26 20.06
C GLU A 212 -14.79 15.53 19.32
N ALA A 213 -15.93 15.19 19.96
CA ALA A 213 -17.26 15.71 19.62
C ALA A 213 -18.30 15.46 20.73
N GLU A 214 -17.97 15.77 21.98
CA GLU A 214 -18.95 16.19 23.00
C GLU A 214 -18.27 17.25 23.86
N GLY A 215 -18.36 18.49 23.40
CA GLY A 215 -17.75 19.65 24.01
C GLY A 215 -18.29 20.90 23.35
N ASP A 216 -19.60 21.12 23.55
CA ASP A 216 -20.23 22.41 23.87
C ASP A 216 -21.71 22.18 24.23
#